data_AF-A0A382P564-F1
#
_entry.id   AF-A0A382P564-F1
#
_cell.length_a   1.000
_cell.length_b   1.000
_cell.length_c   1.000
_cell.angle_alpha   90.00
_cell.angle_beta   90.00
_cell.angle_gamma   90.00
#
_symmetry.space_group_name_H-M   'P 1'
#
loop_
_entity.id
_entity.type
_entity.pdbx_description
1 polymer ?
#
loop_
_entity_poly.entity_id
_entity_poly.type
_entity_poly.pdbx_seq_one_letter_code
_entity_poly.pdbx_strand_id
1 'polypeptide(L)'
;MWVGTRRQFNGLILGGLAMVMITKNFSVDEMMCHCGCGEDSMDMDFMDILQNIREDMNRPLKISSGVRCAEHNSVVSSTGIFGPHVPRKEGTMASDILISGADALRLVDIARKHGISGVGISQRGPHAKRFIHIDTLSDEKHPRPTMWSY
;
A
#
# COMPACT_ATOMS: atom_id res chain seq x y z
N MET A 1 17.29 -20.26 10.37
CA MET A 1 18.34 -19.23 10.23
C MET A 1 18.06 -18.51 8.92
N TRP A 2 17.23 -17.47 8.96
CA TRP A 2 16.82 -16.76 7.75
C TRP A 2 17.92 -15.76 7.39
N VAL A 3 18.59 -16.02 6.26
CA VAL A 3 19.68 -15.18 5.74
C VAL A 3 19.01 -14.06 4.96
N GLY A 4 18.81 -12.91 5.61
CA GLY A 4 18.32 -11.71 4.95
C GLY A 4 19.35 -11.25 3.93
N THR A 5 19.12 -11.54 2.66
CA THR A 5 19.84 -10.91 1.55
C THR A 5 19.58 -9.41 1.63
N ARG A 6 20.61 -8.63 1.98
CA ARG A 6 20.66 -7.18 1.75
C ARG A 6 20.22 -6.91 0.31
N ARG A 7 18.97 -6.45 0.11
CA ARG A 7 18.53 -5.94 -1.18
C ARG A 7 19.16 -4.56 -1.35
N GLN A 8 19.89 -4.39 -2.45
CA GLN A 8 20.53 -3.13 -2.82
C GLN A 8 19.45 -2.09 -3.09
N PHE A 9 19.33 -1.11 -2.20
CA PHE A 9 18.57 0.10 -2.48
C PHE A 9 19.38 0.93 -3.48
N ASN A 10 18.89 1.06 -4.71
CA ASN A 10 19.36 2.11 -5.64
C ASN A 10 18.82 3.47 -5.16
N GLY A 11 19.24 3.90 -3.97
CA GLY A 11 18.76 5.13 -3.34
C GLY A 11 19.35 6.37 -4.03
N LEU A 12 18.48 7.24 -4.54
CA LEU A 12 18.85 8.63 -4.79
C LEU A 12 19.09 9.30 -3.43
N ILE A 13 20.34 9.63 -3.10
CA ILE A 13 20.65 10.42 -1.90
C ILE A 13 20.48 11.91 -2.23
N LEU A 14 19.42 12.51 -1.70
CA LEU A 14 19.26 13.97 -1.61
C LEU A 14 19.48 14.36 -0.14
N GLY A 15 20.39 15.30 0.12
CA GLY A 15 20.99 15.55 1.43
C GLY A 15 20.04 16.08 2.52
N GLY A 16 20.32 15.66 3.76
CA GLY A 16 19.77 16.19 5.01
C GLY A 16 18.55 15.41 5.53
N LEU A 17 18.80 14.34 6.32
CA LEU A 17 17.89 13.21 6.62
C LEU A 17 17.63 12.37 5.36
N ALA A 18 18.47 11.36 5.13
CA ALA A 18 18.34 10.48 3.96
C ALA A 18 17.03 9.68 4.04
N MET A 19 15.98 10.19 3.37
CA MET A 19 14.72 9.48 3.17
C MET A 19 14.98 8.39 2.14
N VAL A 20 14.88 7.12 2.55
CA VAL A 20 15.09 6.00 1.65
C VAL A 20 13.87 5.88 0.74
N MET A 21 14.06 6.08 -0.56
CA MET A 21 13.01 6.03 -1.56
C MET A 21 12.85 4.60 -2.10
N ILE A 22 11.62 4.12 -2.24
CA ILE A 22 11.29 2.86 -2.93
C ILE A 22 11.10 3.15 -4.42
N THR A 23 10.31 4.18 -4.73
CA THR A 23 10.08 4.71 -6.08
C THR A 23 10.30 6.21 -6.07
N LYS A 24 10.09 6.89 -7.22
CA LYS A 24 10.24 8.35 -7.34
C LYS A 24 9.44 9.13 -6.31
N ASN A 25 8.31 8.59 -5.85
CA ASN A 25 7.35 9.33 -5.04
C ASN A 25 6.89 8.66 -3.76
N PHE A 26 7.35 7.44 -3.48
CA PHE A 26 7.01 6.71 -2.26
C PHE A 26 8.30 6.29 -1.55
N SER A 27 8.37 6.60 -0.26
CA SER A 27 9.51 6.25 0.60
C SER A 27 9.25 4.99 1.42
N VAL A 28 10.32 4.43 1.98
CA VAL A 28 10.25 3.35 2.97
C VAL A 28 9.44 3.79 4.18
N ASP A 29 9.72 4.97 4.73
CA ASP A 29 9.03 5.49 5.92
C ASP A 29 7.52 5.64 5.73
N GLU A 30 7.06 6.02 4.53
CA GLU A 30 5.62 6.15 4.23
C GLU A 30 4.93 4.77 4.09
N MET A 31 5.69 3.74 3.70
CA MET A 31 5.14 2.41 3.41
C MET A 31 5.34 1.41 4.55
N MET A 32 6.31 1.62 5.45
CA MET A 32 6.64 0.67 6.51
C MET A 32 5.53 0.52 7.56
N CYS A 33 5.60 -0.57 8.32
CA CYS A 33 4.66 -0.84 9.40
C CYS A 33 4.82 0.18 10.54
N HIS A 34 3.75 0.94 10.79
CA HIS A 34 3.70 1.99 11.81
C HIS A 34 3.59 1.49 13.27
N CYS A 35 3.59 0.18 13.52
CA CYS A 35 3.60 -0.33 14.91
C CYS A 35 4.99 -0.26 15.56
N GLY A 36 6.03 0.18 14.83
CA GLY A 36 7.40 0.30 15.33
C GLY A 36 8.23 -0.98 15.22
N CYS A 37 7.74 -2.03 14.55
CA CYS A 37 8.50 -3.27 14.37
C CYS A 37 9.60 -3.19 13.29
N GLY A 38 9.58 -2.15 12.46
CA GLY A 38 10.55 -1.97 11.37
C GLY A 38 10.28 -2.81 10.11
N GLU A 39 9.15 -3.52 10.05
CA GLU A 39 8.78 -4.29 8.85
C GLU A 39 8.41 -3.34 7.71
N ASP A 40 9.09 -3.47 6.58
CA ASP A 40 9.01 -2.58 5.42
C ASP A 40 8.89 -3.32 4.08
N SER A 41 8.64 -4.63 4.12
CA SER A 41 8.57 -5.48 2.93
C SER A 41 7.35 -5.16 2.06
N MET A 42 7.50 -4.20 1.13
CA MET A 42 6.61 -3.97 -0.01
C MET A 42 7.01 -4.85 -1.20
N ASP A 43 6.01 -5.29 -1.96
CA ASP A 43 6.22 -5.92 -3.26
C ASP A 43 6.57 -4.87 -4.32
N MET A 44 7.67 -5.08 -5.05
CA MET A 44 8.18 -4.05 -5.97
C MET A 44 7.31 -3.88 -7.22
N ASP A 45 6.66 -4.93 -7.71
CA ASP A 45 5.75 -4.85 -8.87
C ASP A 45 4.51 -4.02 -8.50
N PHE A 46 3.97 -4.22 -7.28
CA PHE A 46 2.91 -3.38 -6.74
C PHE A 46 3.36 -1.92 -6.57
N MET A 47 4.59 -1.68 -6.14
CA MET A 47 5.12 -0.31 -6.00
C MET A 47 5.27 0.41 -7.33
N ASP A 48 5.66 -0.29 -8.39
CA ASP A 48 5.69 0.26 -9.75
C ASP A 48 4.29 0.59 -10.27
N ILE A 49 3.32 -0.31 -10.03
CA ILE A 49 1.90 -0.05 -10.31
C ILE A 49 1.41 1.21 -9.58
N LEU A 50 1.69 1.31 -8.28
CA LEU A 50 1.29 2.45 -7.45
C LEU A 50 1.94 3.77 -7.94
N GLN A 51 3.20 3.72 -8.37
CA GLN A 51 3.89 4.86 -8.97
C GLN A 51 3.23 5.30 -10.28
N ASN A 52 2.86 4.37 -11.16
CA ASN A 52 2.17 4.69 -12.40
C ASN A 52 0.75 5.26 -12.16
N ILE A 53 0.02 4.70 -11.19
CA ILE A 53 -1.27 5.25 -10.74
C ILE A 53 -1.10 6.70 -10.27
N ARG A 54 -0.04 7.01 -9.53
CA ARG A 54 0.24 8.38 -9.07
C ARG A 54 0.50 9.34 -10.23
N GLU A 55 1.30 8.93 -11.22
CA GLU A 55 1.57 9.74 -12.41
C GLU A 55 0.29 10.02 -13.21
N ASP A 56 -0.59 9.02 -13.40
CA ASP A 56 -1.88 9.18 -14.09
C ASP A 56 -2.92 9.98 -13.31
N MET A 57 -2.89 9.87 -11.98
CA MET A 57 -3.65 10.75 -11.10
C MET A 57 -3.14 12.20 -11.19
N ASN A 58 -1.89 12.40 -11.61
CA ASN A 58 -1.21 13.68 -11.73
C ASN A 58 -1.35 14.53 -10.46
N ARG A 59 -1.17 13.89 -9.30
CA ARG A 59 -1.25 14.52 -7.98
C ARG A 59 -0.57 13.65 -6.92
N PRO A 60 -0.24 14.22 -5.75
CA PRO A 60 0.19 13.42 -4.61
C PRO A 60 -0.90 12.44 -4.17
N LEU A 61 -0.50 11.19 -3.93
CA LEU A 61 -1.29 10.16 -3.27
C LEU A 61 -0.67 9.91 -1.90
N LYS A 62 -1.35 10.36 -0.84
CA LYS A 62 -0.86 10.20 0.53
C LYS A 62 -1.26 8.82 1.04
N ILE A 63 -0.28 8.03 1.47
CA ILE A 63 -0.54 6.69 2.02
C ILE A 63 -0.90 6.82 3.50
N SER A 64 -2.02 6.21 3.89
CA SER A 64 -2.35 6.01 5.31
C SER A 64 -1.78 4.70 5.86
N SER A 65 -1.61 3.70 5.00
CA SER A 65 -1.08 2.39 5.40
C SER A 65 -0.50 1.65 4.19
N GLY A 66 0.77 1.28 4.25
CA GLY A 66 1.38 0.28 3.38
C GLY A 66 1.41 -1.07 4.10
N VAL A 67 2.58 -1.46 4.59
CA VAL A 67 2.83 -2.71 5.30
C VAL A 67 2.16 -2.73 6.69
N ARG A 68 1.62 -3.89 7.07
CA ARG A 68 1.26 -4.21 8.46
C ARG A 68 1.82 -5.57 8.81
N CYS A 69 2.65 -5.67 9.84
CA CYS A 69 3.02 -6.99 10.36
C CYS A 69 1.76 -7.73 10.84
N ALA A 70 1.84 -9.07 10.93
CA ALA A 70 0.71 -9.91 11.32
C ALA A 70 0.05 -9.50 12.65
N GLU A 71 0.88 -9.15 13.65
CA GLU A 71 0.40 -8.68 14.96
C GLU A 71 -0.36 -7.36 14.83
N HIS A 72 0.23 -6.35 14.19
CA HIS A 72 -0.42 -5.06 13.99
C HIS A 72 -1.72 -5.21 13.20
N ASN A 73 -1.72 -5.98 12.12
CA ASN A 73 -2.93 -6.19 11.32
C ASN A 73 -4.05 -6.85 12.12
N SER A 74 -3.72 -7.81 13.00
CA SER A 74 -4.71 -8.48 13.86
C SER A 74 -5.39 -7.54 14.87
N VAL A 75 -4.71 -6.45 15.24
CA VAL A 75 -5.24 -5.43 16.16
C VAL A 75 -6.12 -4.42 15.44
N VAL A 76 -5.72 -3.98 14.24
CA VAL A 76 -6.38 -2.87 13.53
C VAL A 76 -7.35 -3.32 12.43
N SER A 77 -7.43 -4.61 12.13
CA SER A 77 -8.27 -5.15 11.06
C SER A 77 -8.95 -6.45 11.47
N SER A 78 -10.19 -6.63 11.00
CA SER A 78 -10.92 -7.90 11.10
C SER A 78 -10.37 -9.01 10.18
N THR A 79 -9.43 -8.69 9.29
CA THR A 79 -8.81 -9.65 8.36
C THR A 79 -7.75 -10.56 9.01
N GLY A 80 -7.46 -10.34 10.30
CA GLY A 80 -6.59 -11.22 11.09
C GLY A 80 -5.13 -11.22 10.63
N ILE A 81 -4.38 -12.28 10.91
CA ILE A 81 -2.93 -12.34 10.65
C ILE A 81 -2.55 -12.56 9.17
N PHE A 82 -3.52 -12.69 8.27
CA PHE A 82 -3.30 -12.93 6.84
C PHE A 82 -3.92 -11.85 5.96
N GLY A 83 -4.28 -10.71 6.53
CA GLY A 83 -4.96 -9.65 5.79
C GLY A 83 -4.13 -9.04 4.66
N PRO A 84 -4.75 -8.19 3.82
CA PRO A 84 -4.11 -7.70 2.60
C PRO A 84 -2.79 -6.95 2.78
N HIS A 85 -2.63 -6.26 3.91
CA HIS A 85 -1.41 -5.49 4.23
C HIS A 85 -0.29 -6.34 4.85
N VAL A 86 -0.54 -7.63 5.11
CA VAL A 86 0.47 -8.51 5.70
C VAL A 86 1.45 -8.99 4.63
N PRO A 87 2.77 -8.85 4.82
CA PRO A 87 3.76 -9.31 3.86
C PRO A 87 3.60 -10.78 3.49
N ARG A 88 3.77 -11.06 2.20
CA ARG A 88 3.91 -12.41 1.65
C ARG A 88 5.37 -12.66 1.29
N LYS A 89 5.64 -13.74 0.57
CA LYS A 89 7.00 -14.09 0.14
C LYS A 89 7.61 -13.00 -0.75
N GLU A 90 6.79 -12.37 -1.57
CA GLU A 90 7.17 -11.32 -2.52
C GLU A 90 7.16 -9.93 -1.87
N GLY A 91 6.28 -9.74 -0.89
CA GLY A 91 6.11 -8.51 -0.11
C GLY A 91 4.63 -8.21 0.14
N THR A 92 4.34 -7.01 0.61
CA THR A 92 2.98 -6.47 0.74
C THR A 92 2.54 -5.92 -0.61
N MET A 93 1.36 -6.33 -1.08
CA MET A 93 0.80 -5.95 -2.38
C MET A 93 -0.46 -5.08 -2.23
N ALA A 94 -0.49 -4.26 -1.19
CA ALA A 94 -1.67 -3.47 -0.81
C ALA A 94 -1.29 -2.11 -0.23
N SER A 95 -2.15 -1.12 -0.41
CA SER A 95 -2.03 0.20 0.21
C SER A 95 -3.38 0.86 0.44
N ASP A 96 -3.51 1.58 1.56
CA ASP A 96 -4.61 2.50 1.82
C ASP A 96 -4.18 3.92 1.47
N ILE A 97 -4.94 4.59 0.60
CA ILE A 97 -4.66 5.94 0.11
C ILE A 97 -5.70 6.92 0.67
N LEU A 98 -5.24 7.96 1.38
CA LEU A 98 -6.11 9.03 1.90
C LEU A 98 -6.62 9.89 0.75
N ILE A 99 -7.88 9.65 0.37
CA ILE A 99 -8.51 10.29 -0.79
C ILE A 99 -10.02 10.23 -0.63
N SER A 100 -10.74 11.20 -1.17
CA SER A 100 -12.19 11.23 -1.03
C SER A 100 -12.96 11.88 -2.17
N GLY A 101 -14.26 11.64 -2.20
CA GLY A 101 -15.18 12.30 -3.14
C GLY A 101 -14.88 11.97 -4.59
N ALA A 102 -14.88 13.01 -5.45
CA ALA A 102 -14.62 12.84 -6.89
C ALA A 102 -13.27 12.21 -7.18
N ASP A 103 -12.24 12.52 -6.38
CA ASP A 103 -10.90 11.98 -6.56
C ASP A 103 -10.79 10.51 -6.15
N ALA A 104 -11.56 10.07 -5.15
CA ALA A 104 -11.64 8.66 -4.79
C ALA A 104 -12.23 7.84 -5.94
N LEU A 105 -13.30 8.35 -6.56
CA LEU A 105 -13.90 7.69 -7.73
C LEU A 105 -12.91 7.63 -8.90
N ARG A 106 -12.25 8.75 -9.21
CA ARG A 106 -11.22 8.81 -10.25
C ARG A 106 -10.06 7.84 -9.97
N LEU A 107 -9.63 7.72 -8.71
CA LEU A 107 -8.60 6.77 -8.32
C LEU A 107 -9.02 5.33 -8.63
N VAL A 108 -10.25 4.94 -8.30
CA VAL A 108 -10.75 3.59 -8.59
C VAL A 108 -10.72 3.32 -10.11
N ASP A 109 -11.15 4.28 -10.92
CA ASP A 109 -11.13 4.14 -12.39
C ASP A 109 -9.71 3.98 -12.96
N ILE A 110 -8.75 4.75 -12.46
CA ILE A 110 -7.35 4.67 -12.89
C ILE A 110 -6.70 3.40 -12.36
N ALA A 111 -6.84 3.11 -11.07
CA ALA A 111 -6.27 1.92 -10.42
C ALA A 111 -6.62 0.63 -11.16
N ARG A 112 -7.89 0.48 -11.56
CA ARG A 112 -8.33 -0.71 -12.31
C ARG A 112 -7.67 -0.85 -13.68
N LYS A 113 -7.30 0.24 -14.35
CA LYS A 113 -6.56 0.20 -15.63
C LYS A 113 -5.12 -0.26 -15.44
N HIS A 114 -4.55 -0.03 -14.26
CA HIS A 114 -3.21 -0.50 -13.88
C HIS A 114 -3.19 -1.91 -13.27
N GLY A 115 -4.29 -2.66 -13.38
CA GLY A 115 -4.35 -4.05 -12.92
C GLY A 115 -4.71 -4.23 -11.44
N ILE A 116 -5.08 -3.17 -10.72
CA ILE A 116 -5.65 -3.32 -9.37
C ILE A 116 -6.94 -4.13 -9.44
N SER A 117 -6.99 -5.19 -8.64
CA SER A 117 -8.06 -6.18 -8.65
C SER A 117 -8.83 -6.22 -7.32
N GLY A 118 -8.24 -5.76 -6.22
CA GLY A 118 -8.91 -5.56 -4.93
C GLY A 118 -9.13 -4.08 -4.63
N VAL A 119 -10.38 -3.69 -4.34
CA VAL A 119 -10.74 -2.31 -4.01
C VAL A 119 -11.63 -2.23 -2.77
N GLY A 120 -11.16 -1.55 -1.71
CA GLY A 120 -11.95 -1.29 -0.52
C GLY A 120 -12.34 0.20 -0.42
N ILE A 121 -13.62 0.48 -0.20
CA ILE A 121 -14.15 1.85 -0.19
C ILE A 121 -14.44 2.31 1.24
N SER A 122 -13.72 3.34 1.70
CA SER A 122 -13.93 3.99 3.01
C SER A 122 -14.20 5.48 2.84
N GLN A 123 -15.45 5.82 2.51
CA GLN A 123 -15.86 7.19 2.16
C GLN A 123 -16.85 7.82 3.16
N ARG A 124 -17.06 7.16 4.32
CA ARG A 124 -17.92 7.62 5.41
C ARG A 124 -17.08 8.22 6.56
N GLY A 125 -17.74 8.92 7.47
CA GLY A 125 -17.07 9.52 8.64
C GLY A 125 -16.24 10.77 8.33
N PRO A 126 -15.31 11.14 9.25
CA PRO A 126 -14.48 12.34 9.13
C PRO A 126 -13.69 12.37 7.81
N HIS A 127 -13.75 13.50 7.10
CA HIS A 127 -13.16 13.63 5.77
C HIS A 127 -11.66 13.27 5.74
N ALA A 128 -10.90 13.70 6.74
CA ALA A 128 -9.47 13.43 6.86
C ALA A 128 -9.11 11.95 7.09
N LYS A 129 -10.10 11.09 7.40
CA LYS A 129 -9.93 9.65 7.62
C LYS A 129 -10.49 8.80 6.48
N ARG A 130 -11.01 9.41 5.42
CA ARG A 130 -11.53 8.68 4.26
C ARG A 130 -10.37 8.19 3.39
N PHE A 131 -10.51 7.00 2.86
CA PHE A 131 -9.49 6.37 2.03
C PHE A 131 -10.09 5.40 1.01
N ILE A 132 -9.23 4.97 0.10
CA ILE A 132 -9.46 3.82 -0.78
C ILE A 132 -8.33 2.82 -0.54
N HIS A 133 -8.69 1.58 -0.25
CA HIS A 133 -7.79 0.44 -0.26
C HIS A 133 -7.63 -0.05 -1.70
N ILE A 134 -6.39 -0.33 -2.11
CA ILE A 134 -6.08 -1.03 -3.36
C ILE A 134 -5.11 -2.18 -3.12
N ASP A 135 -5.29 -3.28 -3.85
CA ASP A 135 -4.33 -4.40 -3.88
C ASP A 135 -4.33 -5.18 -5.20
N THR A 136 -3.27 -5.96 -5.40
CA THR A 136 -3.06 -6.87 -6.55
C THR A 136 -3.04 -8.34 -6.13
N LEU A 137 -3.69 -8.69 -5.02
CA LEU A 137 -3.71 -10.06 -4.52
C LEU A 137 -4.34 -11.04 -5.51
N SER A 138 -3.97 -12.32 -5.39
CA SER A 138 -4.50 -13.38 -6.27
C SER A 138 -4.63 -14.74 -5.56
N ASP A 139 -4.44 -14.78 -4.24
CA ASP A 139 -4.54 -16.04 -3.50
C ASP A 139 -5.99 -16.43 -3.17
N GLU A 140 -6.21 -17.73 -2.95
CA GLU A 140 -7.54 -18.29 -2.68
C GLU A 140 -8.24 -17.69 -1.46
N LYS A 141 -7.49 -17.20 -0.46
CA LYS A 141 -8.08 -16.57 0.74
C LYS A 141 -8.53 -15.13 0.49
N HIS A 142 -8.02 -14.51 -0.57
CA HIS A 142 -8.32 -13.14 -0.98
C HIS A 142 -8.79 -13.13 -2.43
N PRO A 143 -9.98 -13.69 -2.72
CA PRO A 143 -10.45 -13.81 -4.09
C PRO A 143 -10.50 -12.42 -4.73
N ARG A 144 -9.89 -12.32 -5.92
CA ARG A 144 -9.90 -11.16 -6.80
C ARG A 144 -10.42 -11.56 -8.18
N PRO A 145 -11.07 -10.65 -8.94
CA PRO A 145 -11.36 -9.26 -8.58
C PRO A 145 -12.46 -9.15 -7.53
N THR A 146 -12.39 -8.14 -6.66
CA THR A 146 -13.45 -7.85 -5.69
C THR A 146 -13.47 -6.39 -5.24
N MET A 147 -14.65 -5.93 -4.81
CA MET A 147 -14.84 -4.64 -4.17
C MET A 147 -15.62 -4.81 -2.87
N TRP A 148 -15.23 -4.09 -1.82
CA TRP A 148 -15.94 -4.07 -0.54
C TRP A 148 -16.04 -2.65 0.02
N SER A 149 -16.88 -2.48 1.04
CA SER A 149 -17.01 -1.23 1.80
C SER A 149 -16.59 -1.45 3.25
N TYR A 150 -15.96 -0.46 3.84
CA TYR A 150 -15.68 -0.40 5.29
C TYR A 150 -16.87 0.15 6.09
#